data_AF-A0A954HCG1-F1
#
_entry.id   AF-A0A954HCG1-F1
#
_cell.length_a   1.000
_cell.length_b   1.000
_cell.length_c   1.000
_cell.angle_alpha   90.00
_cell.angle_beta   90.00
_cell.angle_gamma   90.00
#
_symmetry.space_group_name_H-M   'P 1'
#
loop_
_entity.id
_entity.type
_entity.pdbx_description
1 polymer ?
#
loop_
_entity_poly.entity_id
_entity_poly.type
_entity_poly.pdbx_seq_one_letter_code
_entity_poly.pdbx_strand_id
1 'polypeptide(L)'
;KLNDIKLLDDGLEFTAKAKSLPLVIPEEAAEGVKLTKLGHKFSREAVEIHGLQPGKYRLTIDDQEVGTYTNLQLERHLELQANDKTPQYQQAAEVAALNKVRNDGPVHELRGIWSQFQRYSRHLRQLAAEPNSEEVTELVSKAESELGDLEKRVKEAEAKAKEIEDKIFEINQPKPRVYRFTRVD
;
A
#
# COMPACT_ATOMS: atom_id res chain seq x y z
N LYS A 1 -2.25 -17.74 11.02
CA LYS A 1 -2.37 -19.17 11.40
C LYS A 1 -0.98 -19.77 11.37
N LEU A 2 -0.55 -20.39 12.47
CA LEU A 2 0.72 -21.12 12.56
C LEU A 2 0.45 -22.60 12.33
N ASN A 3 1.31 -23.26 11.54
CA ASN A 3 1.30 -24.69 11.29
C ASN A 3 2.74 -25.22 11.20
N ASP A 4 2.90 -26.54 11.12
CA ASP A 4 4.16 -27.21 10.76
C ASP A 4 5.35 -26.78 11.63
N ILE A 5 5.10 -26.57 12.93
CA ILE A 5 6.13 -26.16 13.89
C ILE A 5 7.08 -27.35 14.12
N LYS A 6 8.36 -27.14 13.86
CA LYS A 6 9.42 -28.13 14.04
C LYS A 6 10.55 -27.52 14.87
N LEU A 7 10.85 -28.16 15.99
CA LEU A 7 12.10 -27.92 16.70
C LEU A 7 13.22 -28.64 15.93
N LEU A 8 14.29 -27.91 15.65
CA LEU A 8 15.49 -28.41 14.99
C LEU A 8 16.65 -28.41 16.00
N ASP A 9 17.68 -29.20 15.76
CA ASP A 9 18.88 -29.20 16.62
C ASP A 9 19.54 -27.81 16.68
N ASP A 10 19.43 -27.05 15.60
CA ASP A 10 19.99 -25.72 15.42
C ASP A 10 18.95 -24.59 15.54
N GLY A 11 17.69 -24.87 15.91
CA GLY A 11 16.69 -23.81 16.11
C GLY A 11 15.23 -24.23 15.87
N LEU A 12 14.50 -23.42 15.11
CA LEU A 12 13.04 -23.53 14.98
C LEU A 12 12.60 -23.22 13.56
N GLU A 13 11.69 -24.02 13.02
CA GLU A 13 11.02 -23.77 11.75
C GLU A 13 9.50 -23.83 11.95
N PHE A 14 8.75 -22.94 11.29
CA PHE A 14 7.30 -23.01 11.24
C PHE A 14 6.75 -22.32 10.00
N THR A 15 5.52 -22.69 9.62
CA THR A 15 4.78 -22.00 8.56
C THR A 15 3.77 -21.04 9.18
N ALA A 16 3.79 -19.78 8.75
CA ALA A 16 2.81 -18.78 9.16
C ALA A 16 2.06 -18.20 7.96
N LYS A 17 0.72 -18.25 8.01
CA LYS A 17 -0.15 -17.49 7.11
C LYS A 17 -0.73 -16.29 7.85
N ALA A 18 -0.31 -15.09 7.49
CA ALA A 18 -0.88 -13.85 8.01
C ALA A 18 -2.32 -13.63 7.49
N LYS A 19 -3.08 -12.75 8.16
CA LYS A 19 -4.42 -12.33 7.70
C LYS A 19 -4.38 -11.10 6.79
N SER A 20 -3.28 -10.34 6.86
CA SER A 20 -3.05 -9.11 6.12
C SER A 20 -1.55 -8.96 5.84
N LEU A 21 -1.22 -8.14 4.86
CA LEU A 21 0.15 -7.68 4.62
C LEU A 21 0.48 -6.48 5.54
N PRO A 22 1.78 -6.21 5.79
CA PRO A 22 2.18 -4.98 6.47
C PRO A 22 1.84 -3.74 5.62
N LEU A 23 1.62 -2.61 6.29
CA LEU A 23 1.38 -1.32 5.66
C LEU A 23 2.71 -0.71 5.21
N VAL A 24 2.93 -0.68 3.90
CA VAL A 24 4.07 0.04 3.30
C VAL A 24 3.72 1.51 3.16
N ILE A 25 4.61 2.35 3.66
CA ILE A 25 4.45 3.80 3.70
C ILE A 25 5.37 4.41 2.64
N PRO A 26 4.88 5.31 1.79
CA PRO A 26 5.72 6.03 0.87
C PRO A 26 6.67 6.99 1.62
N GLU A 27 7.85 7.24 1.07
CA GLU A 27 8.92 7.98 1.73
C GLU A 27 8.49 9.40 2.13
N GLU A 28 7.66 10.06 1.31
CA GLU A 28 7.11 11.38 1.59
C GLU A 28 6.25 11.45 2.87
N ALA A 29 5.76 10.32 3.38
CA ALA A 29 4.96 10.24 4.61
C ALA A 29 5.75 9.73 5.83
N ALA A 30 7.05 9.47 5.70
CA ALA A 30 7.87 8.86 6.75
C ALA A 30 7.88 9.65 8.07
N GLU A 31 7.94 10.99 8.00
CA GLU A 31 7.94 11.84 9.20
C GLU A 31 6.62 11.72 9.97
N GLY A 32 5.49 11.74 9.26
CA GLY A 32 4.17 11.55 9.88
C GLY A 32 4.03 10.18 10.56
N VAL A 33 4.58 9.13 9.94
CA VAL A 33 4.61 7.78 10.52
C VAL A 33 5.42 7.73 11.80
N LYS A 34 6.59 8.38 11.81
CA LYS A 34 7.47 8.45 12.98
C LYS A 34 6.79 9.18 14.14
N LEU A 35 6.21 10.35 13.88
CA LEU A 35 5.55 11.18 14.89
C LEU A 35 4.34 10.48 15.51
N THR A 36 3.59 9.71 14.71
CA THR A 36 2.35 9.05 15.17
C THR A 36 2.56 7.63 15.69
N LYS A 37 3.76 7.05 15.45
CA LYS A 37 4.07 5.62 15.64
C LYS A 37 3.11 4.72 14.84
N LEU A 38 2.80 5.10 13.60
CA LEU A 38 1.77 4.44 12.79
C LEU A 38 2.04 2.95 12.59
N GLY A 39 3.28 2.58 12.28
CA GLY A 39 3.67 1.18 12.08
C GLY A 39 3.36 0.30 13.29
N HIS A 40 3.76 0.75 14.48
CA HIS A 40 3.50 0.05 15.74
C HIS A 40 2.00 -0.01 16.11
N LYS A 41 1.22 1.02 15.78
CA LYS A 41 -0.20 1.10 16.16
C LYS A 41 -1.14 0.36 15.21
N PHE A 42 -0.85 0.41 13.91
CA PHE A 42 -1.79 -0.01 12.86
C PHE A 42 -1.24 -1.06 11.91
N SER A 43 0.06 -1.36 11.98
CA SER A 43 0.71 -2.33 11.08
C SER A 43 1.59 -3.33 11.83
N ARG A 44 1.45 -3.46 13.15
CA ARG A 44 2.36 -4.29 13.95
C ARG A 44 2.32 -5.74 13.50
N GLU A 45 3.43 -6.19 12.93
CA GLU A 45 3.69 -7.57 12.58
C GLU A 45 4.86 -8.01 13.45
N ALA A 46 4.61 -8.90 14.41
CA ALA A 46 5.62 -9.29 15.38
C ALA A 46 5.73 -10.81 15.52
N VAL A 47 6.95 -11.28 15.74
CA VAL A 47 7.26 -12.66 16.11
C VAL A 47 7.81 -12.67 17.53
N GLU A 48 7.37 -13.64 18.31
CA GLU A 48 7.83 -13.83 19.68
C GLU A 48 8.07 -15.31 19.92
N ILE A 49 9.29 -15.65 20.34
CA ILE A 49 9.74 -17.03 20.55
C ILE A 49 10.43 -17.10 21.89
N HIS A 50 9.93 -17.99 22.75
CA HIS A 50 10.46 -18.27 24.07
C HIS A 50 11.12 -19.64 24.11
N GLY A 51 12.13 -19.80 24.97
CA GLY A 51 12.74 -21.10 25.26
C GLY A 51 13.80 -21.57 24.24
N LEU A 52 14.25 -20.70 23.35
CA LEU A 52 15.46 -20.94 22.56
C LEU A 52 16.70 -20.92 23.46
N GLN A 53 17.70 -21.73 23.12
CA GLN A 53 18.98 -21.71 23.82
C GLN A 53 19.65 -20.34 23.69
N PRO A 54 20.48 -19.92 24.67
CA PRO A 54 21.24 -18.68 24.56
C PRO A 54 22.08 -18.64 23.28
N GLY A 55 22.00 -17.54 22.54
CA GLY A 55 22.71 -17.36 21.27
C GLY A 55 22.06 -16.35 20.34
N LYS A 56 22.63 -16.21 19.15
CA LYS A 56 22.11 -15.48 18.00
C LYS A 56 21.52 -16.44 16.99
N TYR A 57 20.42 -16.00 16.42
CA TYR A 57 19.63 -16.72 15.44
C TYR A 57 19.52 -15.87 14.19
N ARG A 58 19.93 -16.43 13.06
CA ARG A 58 19.57 -15.91 11.74
C ARG A 58 18.10 -16.25 11.49
N LEU A 59 17.31 -15.23 11.13
CA LEU A 59 15.95 -15.39 10.65
C LEU A 59 15.95 -15.40 9.12
N THR A 60 15.41 -16.46 8.53
CA THR A 60 15.01 -16.49 7.12
C THR A 60 13.50 -16.61 6.99
N ILE A 61 12.93 -15.97 5.97
CA ILE A 61 11.54 -16.12 5.57
C ILE A 61 11.53 -16.50 4.09
N ASP A 62 10.97 -17.68 3.76
CA ASP A 62 11.05 -18.29 2.43
C ASP A 62 12.50 -18.30 1.90
N ASP A 63 13.43 -18.79 2.73
CA ASP A 63 14.87 -18.87 2.48
C ASP A 63 15.61 -17.53 2.29
N GLN A 64 14.92 -16.39 2.38
CA GLN A 64 15.52 -15.07 2.35
C GLN A 64 15.96 -14.64 3.75
N GLU A 65 17.24 -14.30 3.94
CA GLU A 65 17.73 -13.73 5.21
C GLU A 65 17.14 -12.33 5.44
N VAL A 66 16.43 -12.18 6.56
CA VAL A 66 15.80 -10.91 6.94
C VAL A 66 16.43 -10.27 8.17
N GLY A 67 17.31 -10.99 8.88
CA GLY A 67 18.08 -10.44 9.99
C GLY A 67 18.70 -11.48 10.90
N THR A 68 19.44 -11.01 11.90
CA THR A 68 20.03 -11.82 12.97
C THR A 68 19.66 -11.21 14.32
N TYR A 69 19.18 -12.03 15.24
CA TYR A 69 18.63 -11.61 16.53
C TYR A 69 19.11 -12.52 17.65
N THR A 70 19.33 -11.96 18.83
CA THR A 70 19.58 -12.77 20.04
C THR A 70 18.31 -13.46 20.51
N ASN A 71 18.43 -14.57 21.24
CA ASN A 71 17.28 -15.22 21.89
C ASN A 71 16.47 -14.22 22.75
N LEU A 72 17.14 -13.31 23.47
CA LEU A 72 16.47 -12.28 24.29
C LEU A 72 15.68 -11.25 23.47
N GLN A 73 16.09 -10.95 22.22
CA GLN A 73 15.31 -10.10 21.33
C GLN A 73 14.07 -10.83 20.80
N LEU A 74 14.20 -12.13 20.53
CA LEU A 74 13.09 -12.98 20.08
C LEU A 74 12.02 -13.17 21.16
N GLU A 75 12.37 -13.08 22.44
CA GLU A 75 11.43 -13.09 23.56
C GLU A 75 10.63 -11.78 23.73
N ARG A 76 10.93 -10.73 22.96
CA ARG A 76 10.41 -9.37 23.17
C ARG A 76 9.70 -8.78 21.96
N HIS A 77 8.72 -9.51 21.41
CA HIS A 77 7.89 -9.06 20.28
C HIS A 77 8.72 -8.42 19.14
N LEU A 78 9.56 -9.22 18.49
CA LEU A 78 10.36 -8.73 17.37
C LEU A 78 9.46 -8.23 16.23
N GLU A 79 9.43 -6.93 16.02
CA GLU A 79 8.65 -6.28 14.96
C GLU A 79 9.32 -6.42 13.58
N LEU A 80 8.54 -6.82 12.59
CA LEU A 80 8.96 -7.11 11.21
C LEU A 80 8.28 -6.20 10.18
N GLN A 81 7.25 -5.44 10.54
CA GLN A 81 6.44 -4.70 9.56
C GLN A 81 7.19 -3.63 8.76
N ALA A 82 8.33 -3.17 9.26
CA ALA A 82 9.20 -2.18 8.62
C ALA A 82 10.47 -2.81 8.03
N ASN A 83 10.61 -4.13 8.11
CA ASN A 83 11.75 -4.85 7.57
C ASN A 83 11.53 -5.11 6.09
N ASP A 84 12.17 -4.29 5.27
CA ASP A 84 12.08 -4.33 3.83
C ASP A 84 12.59 -5.64 3.22
N LYS A 85 13.41 -6.41 3.94
CA LYS A 85 13.90 -7.72 3.47
C LYS A 85 12.83 -8.80 3.52
N THR A 86 11.71 -8.59 4.22
CA THR A 86 10.70 -9.64 4.34
C THR A 86 9.91 -9.82 3.04
N PRO A 87 9.62 -11.06 2.59
CA PRO A 87 8.83 -11.30 1.39
C PRO A 87 7.43 -10.66 1.43
N GLN A 88 6.81 -10.60 2.62
CA GLN A 88 5.51 -9.95 2.80
C GLN A 88 5.59 -8.42 2.73
N TYR A 89 6.70 -7.80 3.15
CA TYR A 89 6.91 -6.37 2.93
C TYR A 89 7.09 -6.08 1.45
N GLN A 90 7.88 -6.88 0.73
CA GLN A 90 8.08 -6.72 -0.70
C GLN A 90 6.77 -6.87 -1.48
N GLN A 91 5.95 -7.86 -1.11
CA GLN A 91 4.59 -8.02 -1.65
C GLN A 91 3.70 -6.79 -1.37
N ALA A 92 3.78 -6.24 -0.16
CA ALA A 92 3.04 -5.04 0.20
C ALA A 92 3.54 -3.77 -0.53
N ALA A 93 4.84 -3.69 -0.81
CA ALA A 93 5.44 -2.59 -1.54
C ALA A 93 4.99 -2.59 -3.01
N GLU A 94 4.84 -3.77 -3.61
CA GLU A 94 4.26 -3.93 -4.94
C GLU A 94 2.79 -3.44 -4.99
N VAL A 95 1.99 -3.81 -3.98
CA VAL A 95 0.62 -3.31 -3.82
C VAL A 95 0.59 -1.78 -3.72
N ALA A 96 1.48 -1.20 -2.89
CA ALA A 96 1.58 0.24 -2.72
C ALA A 96 1.98 0.95 -4.02
N ALA A 97 2.91 0.38 -4.79
CA ALA A 97 3.34 0.91 -6.08
C ALA A 97 2.19 0.91 -7.10
N LEU A 98 1.43 -0.19 -7.21
CA LEU A 98 0.24 -0.23 -8.07
C LEU A 98 -0.81 0.80 -7.65
N ASN A 99 -1.05 0.94 -6.34
CA ASN A 99 -1.99 1.93 -5.84
C ASN A 99 -1.53 3.37 -6.14
N LYS A 100 -0.22 3.63 -6.15
CA LYS A 100 0.33 4.91 -6.60
C LYS A 100 0.04 5.15 -8.08
N VAL A 101 0.29 4.18 -8.95
CA VAL A 101 -0.03 4.28 -10.39
C VAL A 101 -1.52 4.54 -10.61
N ARG A 102 -2.41 3.85 -9.88
CA ARG A 102 -3.86 4.08 -9.92
C ARG A 102 -4.21 5.52 -9.52
N ASN A 103 -3.61 6.03 -8.44
CA ASN A 103 -3.92 7.36 -7.91
C ASN A 103 -3.39 8.51 -8.76
N ASP A 104 -2.17 8.36 -9.28
CA ASP A 104 -1.47 9.38 -10.07
C ASP A 104 -1.95 9.38 -11.53
N GLY A 105 -2.49 8.26 -12.03
CA GLY A 105 -3.05 8.14 -13.37
C GLY A 105 -4.58 8.31 -13.38
N PRO A 106 -5.36 7.23 -13.52
CA PRO A 106 -6.79 7.31 -13.81
C PRO A 106 -7.62 8.04 -12.74
N VAL A 107 -7.27 7.91 -11.45
CA VAL A 107 -7.99 8.64 -10.40
C VAL A 107 -7.68 10.16 -10.46
N HIS A 108 -6.44 10.53 -10.81
CA HIS A 108 -6.11 11.93 -11.06
C HIS A 108 -6.90 12.47 -12.25
N GLU A 109 -7.04 11.69 -13.32
CA GLU A 109 -7.85 12.05 -14.49
C GLU A 109 -9.31 12.30 -14.12
N LEU A 110 -9.93 11.43 -13.31
CA LEU A 110 -11.29 11.62 -12.80
C LEU A 110 -11.45 12.93 -12.00
N ARG A 111 -10.47 13.24 -11.13
CA ARG A 111 -10.45 14.54 -10.42
C ARG A 111 -10.33 15.72 -11.38
N GLY A 112 -9.54 15.58 -12.44
CA GLY A 112 -9.40 16.56 -13.51
C GLY A 112 -10.72 16.82 -14.24
N ILE A 113 -11.42 15.75 -14.64
CA ILE A 113 -12.74 15.83 -15.28
C ILE A 113 -13.74 16.55 -14.38
N TRP A 114 -13.79 16.20 -13.09
CA TRP A 114 -14.67 16.87 -12.13
C TRP A 114 -14.37 18.37 -12.02
N SER A 115 -13.08 18.74 -11.96
CA SER A 115 -12.66 20.15 -11.93
C SER A 115 -13.12 20.92 -13.17
N GLN A 116 -12.99 20.31 -14.36
CA GLN A 116 -13.46 20.89 -15.62
C GLN A 116 -14.97 21.11 -15.60
N PHE A 117 -15.74 20.11 -15.16
CA PHE A 117 -17.20 20.20 -15.02
C PHE A 117 -17.62 21.30 -14.05
N GLN A 118 -16.94 21.40 -12.91
CA GLN A 118 -17.21 22.46 -11.93
C GLN A 118 -16.92 23.86 -12.47
N ARG A 119 -15.88 24.02 -13.31
CA ARG A 119 -15.59 25.28 -13.98
C ARG A 119 -16.66 25.65 -15.00
N TYR A 120 -17.07 24.72 -15.86
CA TYR A 120 -18.19 24.93 -16.78
C TYR A 120 -19.47 25.34 -16.03
N SER A 121 -19.82 24.61 -14.96
CA SER A 121 -20.97 24.91 -14.11
C SER A 121 -20.90 26.31 -13.46
N ARG A 122 -19.69 26.79 -13.12
CA ARG A 122 -19.50 28.17 -12.62
C ARG A 122 -19.76 29.20 -13.71
N HIS A 123 -19.22 28.99 -14.91
CA HIS A 123 -19.42 29.91 -16.03
C HIS A 123 -20.90 29.99 -16.46
N LEU A 124 -21.63 28.86 -16.44
CA LEU A 124 -23.08 28.89 -16.69
C LEU A 124 -23.84 29.74 -15.67
N ARG A 125 -23.49 29.66 -14.38
CA ARG A 125 -24.10 30.51 -13.34
C ARG A 125 -23.76 31.98 -13.55
N GLN A 126 -22.54 32.28 -13.99
CA GLN A 126 -22.12 33.64 -14.31
C GLN A 126 -22.88 34.19 -15.52
N LEU A 127 -23.04 33.39 -16.57
CA LEU A 127 -23.81 33.78 -17.76
C LEU A 127 -25.27 34.04 -17.41
N ALA A 128 -25.86 33.25 -16.50
CA ALA A 128 -27.21 33.50 -16.01
C ALA A 128 -27.34 34.82 -15.22
N ALA A 129 -26.27 35.27 -14.55
CA ALA A 129 -26.23 36.55 -13.84
C ALA A 129 -25.94 37.74 -14.77
N GLU A 130 -25.15 37.52 -15.83
CA GLU A 130 -24.72 38.53 -16.82
C GLU A 130 -25.01 38.08 -18.27
N PRO A 131 -26.28 38.03 -18.70
CA PRO A 131 -26.67 37.36 -19.95
C PRO A 131 -26.13 37.99 -21.24
N ASN A 132 -25.74 39.27 -21.18
CA ASN A 132 -25.24 40.04 -22.33
C ASN A 132 -23.71 40.14 -22.36
N SER A 133 -23.00 39.45 -21.46
CA SER A 133 -21.54 39.48 -21.43
C SER A 133 -20.95 38.57 -22.51
N GLU A 134 -20.34 39.16 -23.53
CA GLU A 134 -19.62 38.43 -24.59
C GLU A 134 -18.46 37.62 -24.01
N GLU A 135 -17.73 38.18 -23.04
CA GLU A 135 -16.62 37.51 -22.36
C GLU A 135 -17.07 36.22 -21.66
N VAL A 136 -18.18 36.28 -20.91
CA VAL A 136 -18.69 35.11 -20.18
C VAL A 136 -19.22 34.05 -21.15
N THR A 137 -19.81 34.47 -22.28
CA THR A 137 -20.25 33.56 -23.35
C THR A 137 -19.08 32.80 -23.96
N GLU A 138 -17.95 33.47 -24.22
CA GLU A 138 -16.73 32.84 -24.73
C GLU A 138 -16.14 31.84 -23.72
N LEU A 139 -16.13 32.19 -22.42
CA LEU A 139 -15.69 31.27 -21.35
C LEU A 139 -16.54 30.01 -21.26
N VAL A 140 -17.87 30.12 -21.40
CA VAL A 140 -18.77 28.95 -21.43
C VAL A 140 -18.47 28.06 -22.63
N SER A 141 -18.38 28.63 -23.83
CA SER A 141 -18.12 27.88 -25.06
C SER A 141 -16.77 27.16 -25.02
N LYS A 142 -15.73 27.83 -24.53
CA LYS A 142 -14.41 27.23 -24.32
C LYS A 142 -14.47 26.08 -23.31
N ALA A 143 -15.11 26.28 -22.17
CA ALA A 143 -15.23 25.26 -21.14
C ALA A 143 -16.04 24.05 -21.60
N GLU A 144 -17.10 24.26 -22.39
CA GLU A 144 -17.90 23.20 -23.02
C GLU A 144 -17.06 22.38 -24.02
N SER A 145 -16.28 23.04 -24.87
CA SER A 145 -15.36 22.38 -25.80
C SER A 145 -14.32 21.53 -25.05
N GLU A 146 -13.77 22.05 -23.95
CA GLU A 146 -12.81 21.32 -23.09
C GLU A 146 -13.43 20.13 -22.34
N LEU A 147 -14.74 20.15 -22.08
CA LEU A 147 -15.44 18.99 -21.48
C LEU A 147 -15.50 17.82 -22.47
N GLY A 148 -15.78 18.11 -23.74
CA GLY A 148 -15.96 17.09 -24.78
C GLY A 148 -16.94 15.99 -24.36
N ASP A 149 -16.66 14.76 -24.77
CA ASP A 149 -17.44 13.58 -24.33
C ASP A 149 -17.02 13.14 -22.92
N LEU A 150 -17.61 13.81 -21.92
CA LEU A 150 -17.31 13.57 -20.51
C LEU A 150 -17.66 12.15 -20.07
N GLU A 151 -18.81 11.62 -20.52
CA GLU A 151 -19.26 10.29 -20.12
C GLU A 151 -18.29 9.21 -20.58
N LYS A 152 -17.82 9.30 -21.83
CA LYS A 152 -16.80 8.40 -22.36
C LYS A 152 -15.49 8.48 -21.58
N ARG A 153 -14.98 9.70 -21.34
CA ARG A 153 -13.72 9.91 -20.60
C ARG A 153 -13.78 9.36 -19.18
N VAL A 154 -14.91 9.57 -18.49
CA VAL A 154 -15.14 8.99 -17.15
C VAL A 154 -15.11 7.48 -17.21
N LYS A 155 -15.86 6.85 -18.12
CA LYS A 155 -15.90 5.39 -18.27
C LYS A 155 -14.51 4.81 -18.56
N GLU A 156 -13.73 5.44 -19.43
CA GLU A 156 -12.36 5.00 -19.77
C GLU A 156 -11.42 5.11 -18.57
N ALA A 157 -11.47 6.20 -17.81
CA ALA A 157 -10.65 6.39 -16.62
C ALA A 157 -11.05 5.42 -15.49
N GLU A 158 -12.36 5.21 -15.27
CA GLU A 158 -12.87 4.23 -14.32
C GLU A 158 -12.44 2.80 -14.67
N ALA A 159 -12.54 2.42 -15.95
CA ALA A 159 -12.09 1.10 -16.41
C ALA A 159 -10.59 0.89 -16.14
N LYS A 160 -9.74 1.87 -16.48
CA LYS A 160 -8.30 1.82 -16.19
C LYS A 160 -8.01 1.74 -14.69
N ALA A 161 -8.74 2.51 -13.87
CA ALA A 161 -8.59 2.44 -12.41
C ALA A 161 -8.98 1.07 -11.86
N LYS A 162 -10.03 0.47 -12.44
CA LYS A 162 -10.54 -0.84 -12.06
C LYS A 162 -9.58 -1.97 -12.41
N GLU A 163 -9.00 -1.95 -13.60
CA GLU A 163 -7.98 -2.93 -14.01
C GLU A 163 -6.78 -2.96 -13.06
N ILE A 164 -6.31 -1.79 -12.59
CA ILE A 164 -5.21 -1.73 -11.62
C ILE A 164 -5.67 -2.20 -10.24
N GLU A 165 -6.89 -1.85 -9.84
CA GLU A 165 -7.47 -2.33 -8.59
C GLU A 165 -7.59 -3.86 -8.57
N ASP A 166 -8.03 -4.48 -9.66
CA ASP A 166 -8.16 -5.93 -9.76
C ASP A 166 -6.79 -6.63 -9.60
N LYS A 167 -5.74 -6.07 -10.23
CA LYS A 167 -4.36 -6.54 -10.02
C LYS A 167 -3.93 -6.42 -8.56
N ILE A 168 -4.26 -5.32 -7.88
CA ILE A 168 -3.99 -5.14 -6.46
C ILE A 168 -4.66 -6.25 -5.64
N PHE A 169 -5.94 -6.56 -5.89
CA PHE A 169 -6.66 -7.59 -5.16
C PHE A 169 -6.18 -9.02 -5.44
N GLU A 170 -5.60 -9.26 -6.61
CA GLU A 170 -4.94 -10.51 -6.93
C GLU A 170 -3.66 -10.68 -6.09
N ILE A 171 -2.80 -9.66 -6.05
CA ILE A 171 -1.49 -9.78 -5.40
C ILE A 171 -1.51 -9.51 -3.90
N ASN A 172 -2.53 -8.85 -3.34
CA ASN A 172 -2.54 -8.47 -1.92
C ASN A 172 -2.85 -9.62 -0.96
N GLN A 173 -3.12 -10.83 -1.48
CA GLN A 173 -3.46 -11.99 -0.67
C GLN A 173 -2.24 -12.53 0.08
N PRO A 174 -2.22 -12.54 1.43
CA PRO A 174 -1.10 -13.09 2.19
C PRO A 174 -0.93 -14.59 1.92
N LYS A 175 0.28 -14.96 1.48
CA LYS A 175 0.66 -16.36 1.27
C LYS A 175 1.17 -16.96 2.60
N PRO A 176 1.00 -18.27 2.83
CA PRO A 176 1.77 -18.95 3.86
C PRO A 176 3.27 -18.76 3.59
N ARG A 177 4.04 -18.38 4.61
CA ARG A 177 5.49 -18.17 4.55
C ARG A 177 6.18 -19.08 5.54
N VAL A 178 7.34 -19.62 5.16
CA VAL A 178 8.16 -20.47 6.03
C VAL A 178 9.14 -19.58 6.78
N TYR A 179 9.04 -19.59 8.10
CA TYR A 179 9.96 -18.90 9.00
C TYR A 179 10.96 -19.91 9.53
N ARG A 180 12.25 -19.58 9.46
CA ARG A 180 13.30 -20.41 10.04
C ARG A 180 14.26 -19.55 10.85
N PHE A 181 14.48 -19.98 12.08
CA PHE A 181 15.45 -19.42 13.00
C PHE A 181 16.56 -20.45 13.17
N THR A 182 17.76 -20.15 12.66
CA THR A 182 18.93 -21.03 12.77
C THR A 182 19.99 -20.36 13.63
N ARG A 183 20.48 -21.05 14.65
CA ARG A 183 21.55 -20.58 15.52
C ARG A 183 22.84 -20.42 14.71
N VAL A 184 23.54 -19.30 14.88
CA VAL A 184 24.74 -18.97 14.11
C VAL A 184 26.02 -18.86 14.95
N ASP A 185 25.91 -19.16 16.23
CA ASP A 185 26.97 -19.15 17.26
C ASP A 185 26.83 -20.32 18.26
#